data_AF-A0A3C1PQJ8-F1
#
_entry.id   AF-A0A3C1PQJ8-F1
#
_cell.length_a   1.000
_cell.length_b   1.000
_cell.length_c   1.000
_cell.angle_alpha   90.00
_cell.angle_beta   90.00
_cell.angle_gamma   90.00
#
_symmetry.space_group_name_H-M   'P 1'
#
loop_
_entity.id
_entity.type
_entity.pdbx_description
1 polymer ?
#
loop_
_entity_poly.entity_id
_entity_poly.type
_entity_poly.pdbx_seq_one_letter_code
_entity_poly.pdbx_strand_id
1 'polypeptide(L)'
;MKTNAKILVWVLLTVVLVFTSATGIISWNFRKMARANAEKLAMSIAQQSALSIKADLATDMEVTRTIANTFQNFNEIPENLRDSIYDHILLEQLRSNPMYLSVWTSWELSAIDPNWTKNFGRKKIEVYLKSGIPEIKKDSANLTGDLIGSPYYQAKITGTQAFTPPYYYSYNNGEQSDILMASVATPIMYKNKFVGLVG
;
A
#
# COMPACT_ATOMS: atom_id res chain seq x y z
N MET A 1 -18.96 -29.69 -73.24
CA MET A 1 -17.82 -30.07 -72.35
C MET A 1 -17.70 -31.58 -72.29
N LYS A 2 -16.51 -32.15 -72.58
CA LYS A 2 -16.20 -33.59 -72.46
C LYS A 2 -16.47 -34.06 -71.03
N THR A 3 -17.11 -35.22 -70.87
CA THR A 3 -17.62 -35.81 -69.61
C THR A 3 -16.59 -35.82 -68.46
N ASN A 4 -15.32 -36.04 -68.78
CA ASN A 4 -14.21 -36.06 -67.83
C ASN A 4 -13.98 -34.72 -67.13
N ALA A 5 -14.23 -33.60 -67.82
CA ALA A 5 -14.08 -32.26 -67.23
C ALA A 5 -15.17 -31.97 -66.17
N LYS A 6 -16.38 -32.52 -66.34
CA LYS A 6 -17.47 -32.37 -65.36
C LYS A 6 -17.18 -33.12 -64.07
N ILE A 7 -16.64 -34.34 -64.16
CA ILE A 7 -16.27 -35.15 -63.00
C ILE A 7 -15.15 -34.47 -62.21
N LEU A 8 -14.13 -33.96 -62.90
CA LEU A 8 -13.02 -33.24 -62.27
C LEU A 8 -13.49 -32.02 -61.48
N VAL A 9 -14.44 -31.24 -62.02
CA VAL A 9 -15.01 -30.07 -61.33
C VAL A 9 -15.75 -30.48 -60.05
N TRP A 10 -16.56 -31.54 -60.07
CA TRP A 10 -17.26 -32.01 -58.87
C TRP A 10 -16.33 -32.52 -57.78
N VAL A 11 -15.27 -33.23 -58.16
CA VAL A 11 -14.23 -33.69 -57.22
C VAL A 11 -13.51 -32.48 -56.60
N LEU A 12 -13.06 -31.53 -57.41
CA LEU A 12 -12.43 -30.29 -56.94
C LEU A 12 -13.33 -29.52 -55.98
N LEU A 13 -14.61 -29.37 -56.30
CA LEU A 13 -15.56 -28.62 -55.49
C LEU A 13 -15.77 -29.31 -54.13
N THR A 14 -15.86 -30.63 -54.10
CA THR A 14 -15.97 -31.40 -52.86
C THR A 14 -14.72 -31.25 -52.00
N VAL A 15 -13.53 -31.36 -52.61
CA VAL A 15 -12.25 -31.19 -51.91
C VAL A 15 -12.15 -29.79 -51.30
N VAL A 16 -12.45 -28.75 -52.07
CA VAL A 16 -12.46 -27.36 -51.59
C VAL A 16 -13.41 -27.22 -50.41
N LEU A 17 -14.63 -27.75 -50.51
CA LEU A 17 -15.65 -27.62 -49.46
C LEU A 17 -15.19 -28.28 -48.16
N VAL A 18 -14.63 -29.50 -48.22
CA VAL A 18 -14.08 -30.20 -47.06
C VAL A 18 -12.92 -29.42 -46.42
N PHE A 19 -11.96 -28.94 -47.23
CA PHE A 19 -10.83 -28.17 -46.72
C PHE A 19 -11.25 -26.84 -46.09
N THR A 20 -12.21 -26.13 -46.70
CA THR A 20 -12.76 -24.88 -46.15
C THR A 20 -13.46 -25.11 -44.82
N SER A 21 -14.31 -26.15 -44.72
CA SER A 21 -14.99 -26.50 -43.47
C SER A 21 -14.00 -26.89 -42.37
N ALA A 22 -13.05 -27.77 -42.66
CA ALA A 22 -12.03 -28.20 -41.70
C ALA A 22 -11.19 -27.01 -41.20
N THR A 23 -10.70 -26.18 -42.13
CA THR A 23 -9.92 -24.97 -41.80
C THR A 23 -10.74 -24.00 -40.96
N GLY A 24 -12.03 -23.82 -41.27
CA GLY A 24 -12.94 -22.96 -40.51
C GLY A 24 -13.09 -23.42 -39.06
N ILE A 25 -13.35 -24.72 -38.84
CA ILE A 25 -13.49 -25.31 -37.49
C ILE A 25 -12.18 -25.20 -36.70
N ILE A 26 -11.04 -25.56 -37.33
CA ILE A 26 -9.73 -25.46 -36.70
C ILE A 26 -9.43 -24.00 -36.33
N SER A 27 -9.68 -23.07 -37.25
CA SER A 27 -9.47 -21.64 -37.01
C SER A 27 -10.33 -21.11 -35.88
N TRP A 28 -11.59 -21.54 -35.77
CA TRP A 28 -12.48 -21.16 -34.69
C TRP A 28 -11.97 -21.67 -33.34
N ASN A 29 -11.64 -22.96 -33.26
CA ASN A 29 -11.12 -23.58 -32.05
C ASN A 29 -9.77 -22.98 -31.63
N PHE A 30 -8.89 -22.73 -32.60
CA PHE A 30 -7.61 -22.08 -32.37
C PHE A 30 -7.79 -20.66 -31.81
N ARG A 31 -8.69 -19.86 -32.38
CA ARG A 31 -9.01 -18.51 -31.86
C ARG A 31 -9.53 -18.56 -30.43
N LYS A 32 -10.44 -19.50 -30.13
CA LYS A 32 -10.97 -19.68 -28.77
C LYS A 32 -9.87 -20.07 -27.78
N MET A 33 -9.00 -21.02 -28.16
CA MET A 33 -7.89 -21.48 -27.33
C MET A 33 -6.83 -20.38 -27.13
N ALA A 34 -6.45 -19.68 -28.20
CA ALA A 34 -5.51 -18.57 -28.13
C ALA A 34 -6.01 -17.45 -27.21
N ARG A 35 -7.30 -17.11 -27.28
CA ARG A 35 -7.91 -16.13 -26.37
C ARG A 35 -7.89 -16.61 -24.91
N ALA A 36 -8.33 -17.85 -24.65
CA ALA A 36 -8.32 -18.40 -23.29
C ALA A 36 -6.91 -18.46 -22.69
N ASN A 37 -5.91 -18.80 -23.50
CA ASN A 37 -4.51 -18.80 -23.08
C ASN A 37 -3.99 -17.39 -22.80
N ALA A 38 -4.35 -16.41 -23.62
CA ALA A 38 -3.99 -15.01 -23.40
C ALA A 38 -4.62 -14.46 -22.11
N GLU A 39 -5.90 -14.76 -21.85
CA GLU A 39 -6.60 -14.38 -20.61
C GLU A 39 -5.96 -15.04 -19.38
N LYS A 40 -5.62 -16.35 -19.47
CA LYS A 40 -4.93 -17.07 -18.41
C LYS A 40 -3.54 -16.49 -18.12
N LEU A 41 -2.78 -16.14 -19.16
CA LEU A 41 -1.47 -15.51 -19.01
C LEU A 41 -1.59 -14.13 -18.36
N ALA A 42 -2.52 -13.30 -18.82
CA ALA A 42 -2.77 -11.98 -18.23
C ALA A 42 -3.16 -12.09 -16.75
N MET A 43 -4.02 -13.04 -16.38
CA MET A 43 -4.40 -13.30 -14.99
C MET A 43 -3.20 -13.76 -14.16
N SER A 44 -2.37 -14.65 -14.70
CA SER A 44 -1.17 -15.13 -14.02
C SER A 44 -0.18 -14.00 -13.73
N ILE A 45 0.01 -13.08 -14.68
CA ILE A 45 0.88 -11.91 -14.50
C ILE A 45 0.29 -10.98 -13.43
N ALA A 46 -1.01 -10.67 -13.50
CA ALA A 46 -1.68 -9.82 -12.52
C ALA A 46 -1.59 -10.41 -11.10
N GLN A 47 -1.78 -11.73 -10.96
CA GLN A 47 -1.63 -12.43 -9.68
C GLN A 47 -0.19 -12.36 -9.17
N GLN A 48 0.81 -12.56 -10.04
CA GLN A 48 2.20 -12.47 -9.66
C GLN A 48 2.58 -11.06 -9.18
N SER A 49 2.15 -10.01 -9.89
CA SER A 49 2.35 -8.63 -9.47
C SER A 49 1.65 -8.33 -8.14
N ALA A 50 0.41 -8.79 -7.95
CA ALA A 50 -0.32 -8.60 -6.69
C ALA A 50 0.36 -9.29 -5.51
N LEU A 51 0.92 -10.49 -5.71
CA LEU A 51 1.68 -11.20 -4.68
C LEU A 51 2.97 -10.46 -4.32
N SER A 52 3.67 -9.90 -5.31
CA SER A 52 4.88 -9.09 -5.06
C SER A 52 4.54 -7.87 -4.20
N ILE A 53 3.54 -7.07 -4.62
CA ILE A 53 3.13 -5.87 -3.88
C ILE A 53 2.66 -6.23 -2.47
N LYS A 54 1.93 -7.35 -2.32
CA LYS A 54 1.50 -7.83 -1.00
C LYS A 54 2.70 -8.17 -0.11
N ALA A 55 3.75 -8.78 -0.64
CA ALA A 55 4.95 -9.11 0.11
C ALA A 55 5.70 -7.86 0.57
N ASP A 56 5.81 -6.86 -0.30
CA ASP A 56 6.44 -5.57 0.02
C ASP A 56 5.66 -4.86 1.14
N LEU A 57 4.34 -4.71 0.97
CA LEU A 57 3.48 -4.09 1.98
C LEU A 57 3.48 -4.85 3.31
N ALA A 58 3.52 -6.19 3.29
CA ALA A 58 3.60 -6.99 4.51
C ALA A 58 4.93 -6.73 5.24
N THR A 59 6.03 -6.59 4.50
CA THR A 59 7.34 -6.25 5.08
C THR A 59 7.30 -4.90 5.77
N ASP A 60 6.75 -3.87 5.12
CA ASP A 60 6.60 -2.54 5.71
C ASP A 60 5.68 -2.55 6.94
N MET A 61 4.63 -3.36 6.89
CA MET A 61 3.69 -3.49 8.00
C MET A 61 4.34 -4.20 9.21
N GLU A 62 5.27 -5.13 8.99
CA GLU A 62 6.07 -5.74 10.06
C GLU A 62 7.04 -4.77 10.71
N VAL A 63 7.64 -3.86 9.93
CA VAL A 63 8.47 -2.77 10.46
C VAL A 63 7.64 -1.87 11.38
N THR A 64 6.49 -1.38 10.91
CA THR A 64 5.61 -0.52 11.73
C THR A 64 5.09 -1.25 12.97
N ARG A 65 4.79 -2.55 12.87
CA ARG A 65 4.38 -3.38 14.02
C ARG A 65 5.49 -3.52 15.06
N THR A 66 6.73 -3.71 14.61
CA THR A 66 7.89 -3.78 15.49
C THR A 66 8.09 -2.47 16.25
N ILE A 67 7.96 -1.32 15.57
CA ILE A 67 8.05 -0.01 16.21
C ILE A 67 6.88 0.19 17.21
N ALA A 68 5.65 -0.16 16.82
CA ALA A 68 4.47 -0.03 17.68
C ALA A 68 4.62 -0.83 18.98
N ASN A 69 5.10 -2.06 18.89
CA ASN A 69 5.38 -2.91 20.05
C ASN A 69 6.51 -2.34 20.92
N THR A 70 7.57 -1.82 20.29
CA THR A 70 8.68 -1.16 21.00
C THR A 70 8.20 0.06 21.78
N PHE A 71 7.22 0.79 21.24
CA PHE A 71 6.68 2.01 21.82
C PHE A 71 5.52 1.75 22.80
N GLN A 72 5.15 0.49 23.01
CA GLN A 72 3.96 0.13 23.79
C GLN A 72 4.01 0.61 25.24
N ASN A 73 5.15 0.46 25.90
CA ASN A 73 5.36 0.82 27.31
C ASN A 73 5.95 2.22 27.47
N PHE A 74 5.48 3.15 26.64
CA PHE A 74 5.99 4.53 26.59
C PHE A 74 5.95 5.28 27.92
N ASN A 75 5.07 4.88 28.84
CA ASN A 75 4.88 5.52 30.13
C ASN A 75 5.86 5.03 31.22
N GLU A 76 6.68 4.01 30.93
CA GLU A 76 7.74 3.54 31.83
C GLU A 76 9.03 4.37 31.69
N ILE A 77 9.11 5.21 30.66
CA ILE A 77 10.28 6.04 30.35
C ILE A 77 9.94 7.52 30.64
N PRO A 78 10.79 8.28 31.37
CA PRO A 78 10.61 9.72 31.54
C PRO A 78 10.47 10.45 30.20
N GLU A 79 9.57 11.43 30.11
CA GLU A 79 9.17 12.07 28.86
C GLU A 79 10.34 12.58 28.01
N ASN A 80 11.29 13.30 28.63
CA ASN A 80 12.45 13.85 27.93
C ASN A 80 13.33 12.75 27.31
N LEU A 81 13.51 11.63 28.03
CA LEU A 81 14.29 10.50 27.57
C LEU A 81 13.51 9.71 26.51
N ARG A 82 12.20 9.49 26.72
CA ARG A 82 11.30 8.81 25.79
C ARG A 82 11.31 9.49 24.43
N ASP A 83 11.04 10.79 24.39
CA ASP A 83 10.97 11.55 23.15
C ASP A 83 12.31 11.48 22.39
N SER A 84 13.44 11.61 23.09
CA SER A 84 14.78 11.49 22.47
C SER A 84 15.07 10.08 21.93
N ILE A 85 14.69 9.03 22.66
CA ILE A 85 14.90 7.63 22.21
C ILE A 85 14.02 7.34 20.99
N TYR A 86 12.75 7.77 21.02
CA TYR A 86 11.81 7.49 19.94
C TYR A 86 12.16 8.25 18.67
N ASP A 87 12.55 9.52 18.78
CA ASP A 87 13.09 10.29 17.65
C ASP A 87 14.29 9.57 17.01
N HIS A 88 15.21 9.05 17.83
CA HIS A 88 16.38 8.32 17.34
C HIS A 88 16.01 6.99 16.68
N ILE A 89 15.05 6.24 17.24
CA ILE A 89 14.55 5.00 16.63
C ILE A 89 13.95 5.29 15.26
N LEU A 90 13.09 6.30 15.13
CA LEU A 90 12.49 6.67 13.84
C LEU A 90 13.56 7.09 12.82
N LEU A 91 14.57 7.84 13.26
CA LEU A 91 15.71 8.22 12.44
C LEU A 91 16.48 7.02 11.90
N GLU A 92 16.81 6.05 12.75
CA GLU A 92 17.54 4.86 12.34
C GLU A 92 16.70 3.93 11.45
N GLN A 93 15.38 3.88 11.65
CA GLN A 93 14.48 3.18 10.73
C GLN A 93 14.47 3.80 9.34
N LEU A 94 14.43 5.13 9.24
CA LEU A 94 14.53 5.82 7.95
C LEU A 94 15.89 5.58 7.26
N ARG A 95 16.99 5.60 8.02
CA ARG A 95 18.34 5.34 7.50
C ARG A 95 18.54 3.92 7.01
N SER A 96 17.97 2.94 7.73
CA SER A 96 18.11 1.52 7.41
C SER A 96 17.22 1.09 6.25
N ASN A 97 16.19 1.87 5.93
CA ASN A 97 15.20 1.57 4.89
C ASN A 97 15.15 2.71 3.87
N PRO A 98 16.12 2.78 2.94
CA PRO A 98 16.26 3.91 1.99
C PRO A 98 15.10 4.04 1.00
N MET A 99 14.19 3.05 0.92
CA MET A 99 12.97 3.14 0.13
C MET A 99 11.87 4.00 0.80
N TYR A 100 11.98 4.26 2.11
CA TYR A 100 11.00 5.05 2.83
C TYR A 100 11.19 6.54 2.59
N LEU A 101 10.10 7.21 2.25
CA LEU A 101 10.06 8.67 2.15
C LEU A 101 10.08 9.32 3.54
N SER A 102 9.43 8.67 4.51
CA SER A 102 9.40 9.07 5.91
C SER A 102 9.06 7.90 6.83
N VAL A 103 9.33 8.09 8.11
CA VAL A 103 8.84 7.27 9.22
C VAL A 103 8.27 8.22 10.26
N TRP A 104 7.08 7.97 10.77
CA TRP A 104 6.37 8.91 11.63
C TRP A 104 5.61 8.25 12.77
N THR A 105 5.35 9.03 13.81
CA THR A 105 4.40 8.69 14.87
C THR A 105 3.38 9.79 15.06
N SER A 106 2.21 9.39 15.54
CA SER A 106 1.14 10.30 15.92
C SER A 106 0.52 9.83 17.24
N TRP A 107 0.94 10.46 18.32
CA TRP A 107 0.55 10.15 19.69
C TRP A 107 -0.71 10.90 20.10
N GLU A 108 -1.64 10.22 20.76
CA GLU A 108 -2.78 10.88 21.40
C GLU A 108 -2.28 11.77 22.54
N LEU A 109 -2.65 13.05 22.55
CA LEU A 109 -2.27 13.97 23.63
C LEU A 109 -2.79 13.46 24.98
N SER A 110 -3.97 12.85 24.99
CA SER A 110 -4.54 12.21 26.19
C SER A 110 -3.72 11.05 26.77
N ALA A 111 -2.75 10.53 26.01
CA ALA A 111 -1.84 9.48 26.46
C ALA A 111 -0.52 10.04 27.00
N ILE A 112 -0.01 11.14 26.43
CA ILE A 112 1.35 11.63 26.68
C ILE A 112 1.41 12.98 27.39
N ASP A 113 0.33 13.76 27.42
CA ASP A 113 0.23 15.06 28.10
C ASP A 113 -0.76 14.97 29.26
N PRO A 114 -0.30 15.01 30.53
CA PRO A 114 -1.19 14.91 31.69
C PRO A 114 -2.15 16.10 31.84
N ASN A 115 -1.88 17.23 31.19
CA ASN A 115 -2.75 18.40 31.22
C ASN A 115 -3.86 18.34 30.16
N TRP A 116 -3.82 17.34 29.27
CA TRP A 116 -4.76 17.21 28.16
C TRP A 116 -5.96 16.34 28.53
N THR A 117 -7.11 16.98 28.77
CA THR A 117 -8.33 16.32 29.26
C THR A 117 -9.29 15.84 28.16
N LYS A 118 -8.99 16.16 26.89
CA LYS A 118 -9.85 15.85 25.75
C LYS A 118 -9.49 14.49 25.14
N ASN A 119 -10.46 13.82 24.53
CA ASN A 119 -10.28 12.51 23.88
C ASN A 119 -9.83 12.59 22.41
N PHE A 120 -9.41 13.77 21.95
CA PHE A 120 -8.90 14.06 20.62
C PHE A 120 -7.65 14.93 20.75
N GLY A 121 -6.94 15.14 19.65
CA GLY A 121 -5.72 15.93 19.64
C GLY A 121 -4.50 15.02 19.70
N ARG A 122 -3.53 15.30 18.83
CA ARG A 122 -2.39 14.42 18.62
C ARG A 122 -1.10 15.19 18.38
N LYS A 123 0.00 14.67 18.91
CA LYS A 123 1.39 15.12 18.64
C LYS A 123 1.96 14.24 17.54
N LYS A 124 2.30 14.84 16.41
CA LYS A 124 2.94 14.18 15.26
C LYS A 124 4.45 14.38 15.33
N ILE A 125 5.19 13.33 15.03
CA ILE A 125 6.64 13.35 14.84
C ILE A 125 6.91 12.66 13.52
N GLU A 126 7.54 13.36 12.59
CA GLU A 126 7.77 12.89 11.23
C GLU A 126 9.27 13.01 10.93
N VAL A 127 9.93 11.88 10.64
CA VAL A 127 11.31 11.85 10.17
C VAL A 127 11.29 11.62 8.66
N TYR A 128 11.92 12.51 7.89
CA TYR A 128 11.93 12.44 6.43
C TYR A 128 13.29 12.88 5.88
N LEU A 129 13.56 12.58 4.61
CA LEU A 129 14.79 13.01 3.94
C LEU A 129 14.58 14.35 3.23
N LYS A 130 15.37 15.36 3.59
CA LYS A 130 15.50 16.61 2.84
C LYS A 130 16.86 16.65 2.16
N SER A 131 16.86 16.58 0.83
CA SER A 131 18.10 16.56 0.04
C SER A 131 19.09 15.46 0.48
N GLY A 132 18.56 14.29 0.89
CA GLY A 132 19.35 13.16 1.38
C GLY A 132 19.78 13.24 2.85
N ILE A 133 19.44 14.32 3.56
CA ILE A 133 19.72 14.50 4.99
C ILE A 133 18.44 14.27 5.78
N PRO A 134 18.43 13.38 6.80
CA PRO A 134 17.27 13.21 7.67
C PRO A 134 16.95 14.48 8.47
N GLU A 135 15.68 14.89 8.46
CA GLU A 135 15.12 15.96 9.28
C GLU A 135 13.95 15.43 10.11
N ILE A 136 13.70 16.08 11.26
CA ILE A 136 12.57 15.76 12.14
C ILE A 136 11.62 16.95 12.19
N LYS A 137 10.36 16.73 11.83
CA LYS A 137 9.26 17.68 11.98
C LYS A 137 8.36 17.24 13.12
N LYS A 138 8.08 18.17 14.05
CA LYS A 138 7.13 17.97 15.14
C LYS A 138 5.98 18.95 15.00
N ASP A 139 4.76 18.44 15.09
CA ASP A 139 3.54 19.22 14.83
C ASP A 139 2.39 18.68 15.68
N SER A 140 1.29 19.43 15.76
CA SER A 140 0.08 19.03 16.45
C SER A 140 -1.12 19.06 15.51
N ALA A 141 -2.04 18.11 15.66
CA ALA A 141 -3.24 18.03 14.82
C ALA A 141 -4.47 17.66 15.65
N ASN A 142 -5.65 17.83 15.06
CA ASN A 142 -6.95 17.50 15.66
C ASN A 142 -7.22 18.17 17.02
N LEU A 143 -6.68 19.37 17.27
CA LEU A 143 -6.78 20.06 18.57
C LEU A 143 -8.19 20.57 18.92
N THR A 144 -9.11 20.58 17.96
CA THR A 144 -10.51 21.01 18.12
C THR A 144 -11.50 19.85 17.93
N GLY A 145 -11.02 18.65 17.57
CA GLY A 145 -11.85 17.48 17.33
C GLY A 145 -11.18 16.48 16.39
N ASP A 146 -11.64 15.23 16.44
CA ASP A 146 -11.18 14.20 15.50
C ASP A 146 -11.78 14.40 14.10
N LEU A 147 -10.97 14.09 13.08
CA LEU A 147 -11.44 14.04 11.69
C LEU A 147 -12.13 12.69 11.41
N ILE A 148 -13.45 12.66 11.58
CA ILE A 148 -14.28 11.48 11.36
C ILE A 148 -14.10 10.96 9.93
N GLY A 149 -13.93 9.64 9.78
CA GLY A 149 -13.70 9.00 8.49
C GLY A 149 -12.25 9.01 8.00
N SER A 150 -11.35 9.73 8.66
CA SER A 150 -9.92 9.68 8.31
C SER A 150 -9.31 8.30 8.62
N PRO A 151 -8.25 7.87 7.90
CA PRO A 151 -7.54 6.63 8.21
C PRO A 151 -7.03 6.57 9.66
N TYR A 152 -6.57 7.70 10.21
CA TYR A 152 -6.18 7.78 11.61
C TYR A 152 -7.35 7.53 12.56
N TYR A 153 -8.49 8.18 12.32
CA TYR A 153 -9.68 7.98 13.14
C TYR A 153 -10.16 6.53 13.10
N GLN A 154 -10.12 5.88 11.93
CA GLN A 154 -10.44 4.46 11.80
C GLN A 154 -9.49 3.59 12.65
N ALA A 155 -8.17 3.77 12.53
CA ALA A 155 -7.20 3.05 13.35
C ALA A 155 -7.42 3.27 14.86
N LYS A 156 -7.78 4.50 15.25
CA LYS A 156 -8.09 4.88 16.63
C LYS A 156 -9.29 4.12 17.21
N ILE A 157 -10.36 3.97 16.44
CA ILE A 157 -11.58 3.31 16.92
C ILE A 157 -11.55 1.78 16.76
N THR A 158 -10.82 1.25 15.78
CA THR A 158 -10.75 -0.20 15.55
C THR A 158 -9.58 -0.87 16.27
N GLY A 159 -8.50 -0.12 16.55
CA GLY A 159 -7.25 -0.70 17.05
C GLY A 159 -6.58 -1.62 16.02
N THR A 160 -6.87 -1.44 14.72
CA THR A 160 -6.28 -2.24 13.64
C THR A 160 -5.33 -1.42 12.78
N GLN A 161 -4.48 -2.10 12.03
CA GLN A 161 -3.60 -1.50 11.04
C GLN A 161 -4.40 -0.68 10.02
N ALA A 162 -3.78 0.39 9.53
CA ALA A 162 -4.35 1.28 8.53
C ALA A 162 -3.44 1.33 7.29
N PHE A 163 -4.08 1.51 6.15
CA PHE A 163 -3.44 1.84 4.89
C PHE A 163 -4.12 3.07 4.31
N THR A 164 -3.35 4.05 3.86
CA THR A 164 -3.89 5.23 3.19
C THR A 164 -3.91 5.02 1.68
N PRO A 165 -4.94 5.46 0.96
CA PRO A 165 -4.81 5.63 -0.49
C PRO A 165 -3.69 6.64 -0.79
N PRO A 166 -3.11 6.63 -2.01
CA PRO A 166 -2.12 7.64 -2.39
C PRO A 166 -2.64 9.06 -2.19
N TYR A 167 -1.82 9.92 -1.59
CA TYR A 167 -2.11 11.32 -1.32
C TYR A 167 -0.87 12.19 -1.53
N TYR A 168 -1.10 13.46 -1.82
CA TYR A 168 -0.04 14.45 -1.95
C TYR A 168 0.31 15.03 -0.57
N TYR A 169 1.60 15.11 -0.26
CA TYR A 169 2.09 15.64 1.00
C TYR A 169 3.34 16.51 0.83
N SER A 170 3.45 17.56 1.63
CA SER A 170 4.62 18.45 1.68
C SER A 170 5.17 18.54 3.11
N TYR A 171 6.41 18.11 3.29
CA TYR A 171 7.11 18.20 4.58
C TYR A 171 7.50 19.65 4.92
N ASN A 172 7.75 20.49 3.92
CA ASN A 172 8.28 21.86 4.07
C ASN A 172 7.21 22.96 3.81
N ASN A 173 5.96 22.73 4.23
CA ASN A 173 4.87 23.74 4.15
C ASN A 173 4.69 24.36 2.73
N GLY A 174 4.89 23.56 1.67
CA GLY A 174 4.68 23.98 0.29
C GLY A 174 5.91 24.56 -0.44
N GLU A 175 7.07 24.70 0.21
CA GLU A 175 8.32 25.15 -0.46
C GLU A 175 8.96 24.07 -1.34
N GLN A 176 8.56 22.81 -1.15
CA GLN A 176 8.96 21.66 -1.96
C GLN A 176 7.72 21.04 -2.60
N SER A 177 7.84 20.62 -3.86
CA SER A 177 6.80 19.96 -4.65
C SER A 177 6.14 18.83 -3.87
N ASP A 178 4.81 18.80 -3.87
CA ASP A 178 4.03 17.75 -3.22
C ASP A 178 4.49 16.37 -3.70
N ILE A 179 4.76 15.48 -2.74
CA ILE A 179 5.16 14.10 -3.02
C ILE A 179 3.91 13.24 -2.98
N LEU A 180 3.67 12.49 -4.05
CA LEU A 180 2.64 11.45 -4.05
C LEU A 180 3.15 10.25 -3.26
N MET A 181 2.47 9.93 -2.16
CA MET A 181 2.86 8.85 -1.26
C MET A 181 1.64 8.10 -0.72
N ALA A 182 1.87 6.90 -0.20
CA ALA A 182 0.92 6.14 0.59
C ALA A 182 1.61 5.67 1.87
N SER A 183 0.84 5.36 2.89
CA SER A 183 1.36 4.93 4.19
C SER A 183 0.68 3.64 4.63
N VAL A 184 1.49 2.73 5.15
CA VAL A 184 1.03 1.66 6.04
C VAL A 184 1.25 2.12 7.47
N ALA A 185 0.34 1.80 8.38
CA ALA A 185 0.44 2.24 9.75
C ALA A 185 -0.09 1.19 10.73
N THR A 186 0.56 1.06 11.89
CA THR A 186 0.17 0.15 12.96
C THR A 186 -0.16 0.92 14.24
N PRO A 187 -1.30 0.65 14.89
CA PRO A 187 -1.67 1.31 16.14
C PRO A 187 -0.73 0.92 17.29
N ILE A 188 -0.40 1.90 18.11
CA ILE A 188 0.32 1.72 19.37
C ILE A 188 -0.74 1.51 20.47
N MET A 189 -0.71 0.34 21.12
CA MET A 189 -1.77 -0.12 22.02
C MET A 189 -1.25 -0.32 23.44
N TYR A 190 -1.62 0.53 24.39
CA TYR A 190 -1.27 0.35 25.80
C TYR A 190 -2.46 -0.18 26.59
N LYS A 191 -2.34 -1.37 27.21
CA LYS A 191 -3.43 -2.02 27.98
C LYS A 191 -4.77 -2.03 27.23
N ASN A 192 -4.75 -2.52 25.98
CA ASN A 192 -5.91 -2.54 25.06
C ASN A 192 -6.49 -1.16 24.67
N LYS A 193 -5.84 -0.06 25.03
CA LYS A 193 -6.24 1.30 24.64
C LYS A 193 -5.31 1.82 23.53
N PHE A 194 -5.90 2.42 22.50
CA PHE A 194 -5.16 3.16 21.48
C PHE A 194 -4.50 4.40 22.12
N VAL A 195 -3.19 4.52 21.96
CA VAL A 195 -2.39 5.65 22.48
C VAL A 195 -1.62 6.39 21.40
N GLY A 196 -1.55 5.83 20.20
CA GLY A 196 -0.93 6.48 19.05
C GLY A 196 -0.94 5.59 17.82
N LEU A 197 -0.37 6.10 16.74
CA LEU A 197 -0.22 5.42 15.46
C LEU A 197 1.21 5.61 14.98
N VAL A 198 1.84 4.57 14.44
CA VAL A 198 3.14 4.65 13.76
C VAL A 198 2.99 4.23 12.31
N GLY A 199 3.70 4.88 11.40
CA GLY A 199 3.72 4.53 9.98
C GLY A 199 4.88 5.16 9.23
#